data_AF-A0A6V8Q0I5-F1
#
_entry.id   AF-A0A6V8Q0I5-F1
#
_cell.length_a   1.000
_cell.length_b   1.000
_cell.length_c   1.000
_cell.angle_alpha   90.00
_cell.angle_beta   90.00
_cell.angle_gamma   90.00
#
_symmetry.space_group_name_H-M   'P 1'
#
loop_
_entity.id
_entity.type
_entity.pdbx_description
1 polymer ?
#
loop_
_entity_poly.entity_id
_entity_poly.type
_entity_poly.pdbx_seq_one_letter_code
_entity_poly.pdbx_strand_id
1 'polypeptide(L)'
;MRQSPHTLAAELKEMLCTYLETAYRISHPAVVQERANLLRMPEVVSQIPFIETTPRFRTGAWLRHLGLPWIPRELPELARFGLPTNRFPLWTHQEEALRAAWAEDGSPRDLIVASGTGSGKTECFYLPILADILREALHWSAPNSAGSPGEWHSRGRVWLHSRRHETRPAALRA
;
A
#
# COMPACT_ATOMS: atom_id res chain seq x y z
N MET A 1 4.46 29.34 11.90
CA MET A 1 3.00 29.58 11.99
C MET A 1 2.32 28.23 11.79
N ARG A 2 1.48 27.74 12.72
CA ARG A 2 0.81 26.44 12.53
C ARG A 2 -0.36 26.63 11.56
N GLN A 3 -0.27 26.10 10.34
CA GLN A 3 -1.40 26.06 9.42
C GLN A 3 -2.44 25.06 9.93
N SER A 4 -3.71 25.45 9.94
CA SER A 4 -4.82 24.54 10.22
C SER A 4 -5.25 23.82 8.93
N PRO A 5 -5.95 22.66 9.01
CA PRO A 5 -6.52 22.02 7.82
C PRO A 5 -7.41 22.96 7.00
N HIS A 6 -8.13 23.87 7.65
CA HIS A 6 -8.96 24.88 6.98
C HIS A 6 -8.12 25.91 6.22
N THR A 7 -7.02 26.37 6.82
CA THR A 7 -6.10 27.33 6.19
C THR A 7 -5.44 26.71 4.97
N LEU A 8 -4.94 25.48 5.09
CA LEU A 8 -4.33 24.76 3.97
C LEU A 8 -5.35 24.52 2.84
N ALA A 9 -6.58 24.12 3.17
CA ALA A 9 -7.62 23.93 2.16
C ALA A 9 -7.94 25.24 1.41
N ALA A 10 -7.99 26.38 2.10
CA ALA A 10 -8.19 27.68 1.47
C ALA A 10 -7.03 28.07 0.55
N GLU A 11 -5.78 27.83 0.98
CA GLU A 11 -4.58 28.08 0.16
C GLU A 11 -4.58 27.20 -1.10
N LEU A 12 -4.85 25.90 -0.97
CA LEU A 12 -4.95 24.97 -2.10
C LEU A 12 -6.06 25.35 -3.07
N LYS A 13 -7.21 25.81 -2.56
CA LYS A 13 -8.31 26.34 -3.38
C LYS A 13 -7.84 27.51 -4.23
N GLU A 14 -7.20 28.52 -3.63
CA GLU A 14 -6.74 29.69 -4.38
C GLU A 14 -5.63 29.35 -5.38
N MET A 15 -4.73 28.43 -5.03
CA MET A 15 -3.72 27.91 -5.97
C MET A 15 -4.38 27.25 -7.19
N LEU A 16 -5.40 26.42 -6.98
CA LEU A 16 -6.14 25.78 -8.07
C LEU A 16 -6.91 26.80 -8.92
N CYS A 17 -7.60 27.75 -8.29
CA CYS A 17 -8.28 28.84 -9.01
C CYS A 17 -7.30 29.62 -9.90
N THR A 18 -6.16 30.02 -9.35
CA THR A 18 -5.11 30.77 -10.07
C THR A 18 -4.55 29.95 -11.23
N TYR A 19 -4.31 28.65 -11.02
CA TYR A 19 -3.88 27.75 -12.08
C TYR A 19 -4.91 27.69 -13.21
N LEU A 20 -6.20 27.48 -12.90
CA LEU A 20 -7.26 27.42 -13.90
C LEU A 20 -7.43 28.74 -14.66
N GLU A 21 -7.33 29.87 -13.96
CA GLU A 21 -7.38 31.21 -14.56
C GLU A 21 -6.20 31.43 -15.52
N THR A 22 -5.02 30.91 -15.19
CA THR A 22 -3.79 31.04 -15.99
C THR A 22 -3.74 30.09 -17.18
N ALA A 23 -4.14 28.83 -16.97
CA ALA A 23 -4.11 27.76 -17.98
C ALA A 23 -5.14 27.99 -19.09
N TYR A 24 -6.33 28.50 -18.73
CA TYR A 24 -7.42 28.77 -19.67
C TYR A 24 -7.62 30.28 -19.79
N ARG A 25 -6.89 30.95 -20.68
CA ARG A 25 -7.03 32.40 -20.84
C ARG A 25 -8.32 32.76 -21.59
N ILE A 26 -8.99 33.81 -21.11
CA ILE A 26 -10.17 34.41 -21.75
C ILE A 26 -9.86 35.90 -21.95
N SER A 27 -10.14 36.42 -23.15
CA SER A 27 -9.81 37.81 -23.50
C SER A 27 -10.81 38.83 -22.96
N HIS A 28 -12.07 38.43 -22.74
CA HIS A 28 -13.13 39.36 -22.33
C HIS A 28 -13.15 39.56 -20.79
N PRO A 29 -12.91 40.78 -20.27
CA PRO A 29 -12.77 41.01 -18.83
C PRO A 29 -13.99 40.60 -18.00
N ALA A 30 -15.21 40.84 -18.51
CA ALA A 30 -16.43 40.46 -17.80
C ALA A 30 -16.55 38.93 -17.62
N VAL A 31 -16.13 38.14 -18.61
CA VAL A 31 -16.19 36.67 -18.57
C VAL A 31 -15.09 36.13 -17.64
N VAL A 32 -13.92 36.76 -17.63
CA VAL A 32 -12.85 36.45 -16.66
C VAL A 32 -13.37 36.64 -15.24
N GLN A 33 -14.04 37.76 -14.97
CA GLN A 33 -14.59 38.05 -13.65
C GLN A 33 -15.71 37.08 -13.25
N GLU A 34 -16.62 36.77 -14.18
CA GLU A 34 -17.69 35.81 -13.93
C GLU A 34 -17.14 34.43 -13.56
N ARG A 35 -16.17 33.94 -14.32
CA ARG A 35 -15.49 32.67 -14.02
C ARG A 35 -14.75 32.74 -12.67
N ALA A 36 -14.03 33.82 -12.39
CA ALA A 36 -13.31 33.99 -11.14
C ALA A 36 -14.25 33.88 -9.92
N ASN A 37 -15.47 34.41 -10.06
CA ASN A 37 -16.52 34.31 -9.05
C ASN A 37 -17.05 32.86 -8.95
N LEU A 38 -17.35 32.21 -10.07
CA LEU A 38 -17.83 30.82 -10.12
C LEU A 38 -16.83 29.85 -9.49
N LEU A 39 -15.54 29.94 -9.83
CA LEU A 39 -14.50 29.07 -9.28
C LEU A 39 -14.38 29.20 -7.76
N ARG A 40 -14.67 30.39 -7.20
CA ARG A 40 -14.60 30.64 -5.76
C ARG A 40 -15.90 30.34 -5.02
N MET A 41 -16.99 30.04 -5.72
CA MET A 41 -18.21 29.56 -5.06
C MET A 41 -17.92 28.25 -4.29
N PRO A 42 -18.59 28.03 -3.15
CA PRO A 42 -18.53 26.74 -2.46
C PRO A 42 -18.86 25.59 -3.41
N GLU A 43 -18.20 24.45 -3.24
CA GLU A 43 -18.49 23.19 -3.94
C GLU A 43 -18.17 23.16 -5.46
N VAL A 44 -17.64 24.24 -6.04
CA VAL A 44 -17.27 24.25 -7.47
C VAL A 44 -15.93 23.58 -7.72
N VAL A 45 -14.86 24.04 -7.08
CA VAL A 45 -13.51 23.43 -7.19
C VAL A 45 -12.97 22.89 -5.87
N SER A 46 -13.69 23.14 -4.79
CA SER A 46 -13.29 22.77 -3.44
C SER A 46 -14.50 22.65 -2.52
N GLN A 47 -14.43 21.74 -1.55
CA GLN A 47 -15.39 21.60 -0.46
C GLN A 47 -14.73 21.98 0.87
N ILE A 48 -15.54 22.27 1.90
CA ILE A 48 -15.04 22.46 3.25
C ILE A 48 -14.41 21.13 3.70
N PRO A 49 -13.17 21.12 4.22
CA PRO A 49 -12.55 19.89 4.68
C PRO A 49 -13.35 19.32 5.85
N PHE A 50 -13.81 18.07 5.69
CA PHE A 50 -14.39 17.31 6.79
C PHE A 50 -13.27 16.87 7.73
N ILE A 51 -13.38 17.26 9.00
CA ILE A 51 -12.50 16.77 10.05
C ILE A 51 -13.25 15.68 10.78
N GLU A 52 -12.91 14.44 10.49
CA GLU A 52 -13.41 13.28 11.21
C GLU A 52 -12.31 12.74 12.12
N THR A 53 -12.65 12.51 13.38
CA THR A 53 -11.83 11.66 14.25
C THR A 53 -12.07 10.23 13.81
N THR A 54 -11.11 9.59 13.14
CA THR A 54 -11.23 8.17 12.83
C THR A 54 -11.22 7.41 14.16
N PRO A 55 -12.32 6.74 14.57
CA PRO A 55 -12.31 5.96 15.79
C PRO A 55 -11.23 4.89 15.66
N ARG A 56 -10.39 4.75 16.69
CA ARG A 56 -9.34 3.73 16.67
C ARG A 56 -10.00 2.36 16.59
N PHE A 57 -9.71 1.60 15.55
CA PHE A 57 -10.14 0.21 15.44
C PHE A 57 -9.68 -0.58 16.66
N ARG A 58 -10.45 -1.61 17.03
CA ARG A 58 -10.08 -2.50 18.13
C ARG A 58 -8.70 -3.09 17.87
N THR A 59 -7.86 -3.07 18.90
CA THR A 59 -6.51 -3.60 18.86
C THR A 59 -6.55 -5.09 19.19
N GLY A 60 -5.83 -5.87 18.40
CA GLY A 60 -5.55 -7.29 18.61
C GLY A 60 -4.14 -7.50 19.15
N ALA A 61 -3.56 -8.65 18.83
CA ALA A 61 -2.23 -9.02 19.26
C ALA A 61 -1.13 -8.26 18.49
N TRP A 62 0.06 -8.20 19.11
CA TRP A 62 1.27 -7.87 18.36
C TRP A 62 1.60 -9.03 17.42
N LEU A 63 2.01 -8.72 16.18
CA LEU A 63 2.35 -9.74 15.18
C LEU A 63 3.39 -10.74 15.70
N ARG A 64 4.40 -10.25 16.44
CA ARG A 64 5.45 -11.09 17.08
C ARG A 64 4.95 -12.03 18.17
N HIS A 65 3.74 -11.84 18.71
CA HIS A 65 3.16 -12.69 19.76
C HIS A 65 2.07 -13.62 19.23
N LEU A 66 1.73 -13.57 17.94
CA LEU A 66 0.60 -14.30 17.39
C LEU A 66 0.82 -15.83 17.36
N GLY A 67 2.05 -16.26 17.06
CA GLY A 67 2.48 -17.64 17.19
C GLY A 67 1.65 -18.67 16.40
N LEU A 68 1.30 -18.37 15.14
CA LEU A 68 0.50 -19.28 14.31
C LEU A 68 1.34 -20.46 13.77
N PRO A 69 0.88 -21.73 13.88
CA PRO A 69 1.69 -22.91 13.53
C PRO A 69 2.17 -22.93 12.07
N TRP A 70 1.33 -22.47 11.15
CA TRP A 70 1.59 -22.44 9.70
C TRP A 70 2.28 -21.15 9.24
N ILE A 71 2.56 -20.21 10.15
CA ILE A 71 3.24 -18.95 9.83
C ILE A 71 4.68 -19.00 10.34
N PRO A 72 5.67 -18.74 9.46
CA PRO A 72 7.06 -18.59 9.84
C PRO A 72 7.26 -17.59 10.98
N ARG A 73 8.12 -17.93 11.94
CA ARG A 73 8.41 -17.06 13.11
C ARG A 73 9.15 -15.77 12.70
N GLU A 74 9.72 -15.76 11.50
CA GLU A 74 10.45 -14.67 10.86
C GLU A 74 9.52 -13.61 10.26
N LEU A 75 8.20 -13.89 10.12
CA LEU A 75 7.25 -12.93 9.54
C LEU A 75 7.29 -11.53 10.18
N PRO A 76 7.34 -11.36 11.52
CA PRO A 76 7.43 -10.04 12.13
C PRO A 76 8.74 -9.30 11.78
N GLU A 77 9.82 -10.02 11.50
CA GLU A 77 11.09 -9.45 11.05
C GLU A 77 11.06 -9.06 9.57
N LEU A 78 10.38 -9.82 8.71
CA LEU A 78 10.20 -9.40 7.33
C LEU A 78 9.24 -8.20 7.24
N ALA A 79 8.11 -8.27 7.96
CA ALA A 79 7.04 -7.27 7.87
C ALA A 79 7.51 -5.86 8.26
N ARG A 80 8.44 -5.71 9.21
CA ARG A 80 8.91 -4.38 9.65
C ARG A 80 9.62 -3.56 8.56
N PHE A 81 10.06 -4.17 7.47
CA PHE A 81 10.73 -3.46 6.37
C PHE A 81 9.75 -2.66 5.49
N GLY A 82 8.45 -2.91 5.59
CA GLY A 82 7.45 -2.20 4.78
C GLY A 82 6.09 -1.98 5.45
N LEU A 83 5.83 -2.62 6.59
CA LEU A 83 4.57 -2.55 7.32
C LEU A 83 4.79 -2.00 8.74
N PRO A 84 3.85 -1.23 9.31
CA PRO A 84 3.96 -0.63 10.63
C PRO A 84 3.72 -1.62 11.79
N THR A 85 3.89 -2.92 11.58
CA THR A 85 3.52 -4.01 12.51
C THR A 85 4.42 -4.12 13.75
N ASN A 86 5.53 -3.37 13.79
CA ASN A 86 6.38 -3.22 14.96
C ASN A 86 6.14 -1.89 15.72
N ARG A 87 5.42 -0.94 15.12
CA ARG A 87 5.09 0.34 15.77
C ARG A 87 3.79 0.25 16.56
N PHE A 88 2.86 -0.57 16.09
CA PHE A 88 1.55 -0.76 16.69
C PHE A 88 1.17 -2.25 16.69
N PRO A 89 0.35 -2.72 17.64
CA PRO A 89 -0.29 -4.03 17.53
C PRO A 89 -1.20 -4.06 16.30
N LEU A 90 -1.53 -5.27 15.83
CA LEU A 90 -2.50 -5.43 14.74
C LEU A 90 -3.86 -4.90 15.19
N TRP A 91 -4.66 -4.42 14.23
CA TRP A 91 -6.10 -4.30 14.46
C TRP A 91 -6.74 -5.69 14.45
N THR A 92 -7.84 -5.85 15.18
CA THR A 92 -8.53 -7.14 15.29
C THR A 92 -8.83 -7.77 13.92
N HIS A 93 -9.29 -6.97 12.96
CA HIS A 93 -9.59 -7.45 11.60
C HIS A 93 -8.34 -7.84 10.79
N GLN A 94 -7.15 -7.29 11.10
CA GLN A 94 -5.89 -7.72 10.48
C GLN A 94 -5.42 -9.05 11.05
N GLU A 95 -5.55 -9.21 12.37
CA GLU A 95 -5.29 -10.49 13.03
C GLU A 95 -6.24 -11.58 12.52
N GLU A 96 -7.53 -11.30 12.45
CA GLU A 96 -8.54 -12.22 11.92
C GLU A 96 -8.28 -12.56 10.45
N ALA A 97 -7.97 -11.57 9.62
CA ALA A 97 -7.58 -11.76 8.22
C ALA A 97 -6.38 -12.71 8.10
N LEU A 98 -5.35 -12.49 8.92
CA LEU A 98 -4.18 -13.35 8.93
C LEU A 98 -4.56 -14.76 9.39
N ARG A 99 -5.32 -14.93 10.47
CA ARG A 99 -5.74 -16.27 10.92
C ARG A 99 -6.60 -17.01 9.87
N ALA A 100 -7.49 -16.29 9.18
CA ALA A 100 -8.45 -16.85 8.24
C ALA A 100 -7.82 -17.25 6.90
N ALA A 101 -6.68 -16.65 6.52
CA ALA A 101 -5.99 -16.90 5.25
C ALA A 101 -5.44 -18.33 5.09
N TRP A 102 -5.52 -19.18 6.13
CA TRP A 102 -5.11 -20.59 6.05
C TRP A 102 -6.10 -21.52 6.75
N ALA A 103 -6.22 -22.74 6.22
CA ALA A 103 -6.88 -23.87 6.86
C ALA A 103 -6.04 -24.45 8.01
N GLU A 104 -6.64 -25.32 8.81
CA GLU A 104 -5.99 -25.93 9.98
C GLU A 104 -4.78 -26.79 9.60
N ASP A 105 -4.80 -27.38 8.40
CA ASP A 105 -3.68 -28.12 7.81
C ASP A 105 -2.60 -27.20 7.21
N GLY A 106 -2.79 -25.88 7.28
CA GLY A 106 -1.90 -24.87 6.74
C GLY A 106 -2.12 -24.57 5.25
N SER A 107 -3.09 -25.17 4.55
CA SER A 107 -3.36 -24.81 3.15
C SER A 107 -3.86 -23.35 3.05
N PRO A 108 -3.48 -22.58 2.01
CA PRO A 108 -4.01 -21.23 1.83
C PRO A 108 -5.53 -21.27 1.58
N ARG A 109 -6.23 -20.20 1.99
CA ARG A 109 -7.67 -19.98 1.76
C ARG A 109 -7.91 -18.63 1.10
N ASP A 110 -8.98 -18.56 0.33
CA ASP A 110 -9.47 -17.28 -0.20
C ASP A 110 -10.00 -16.41 0.95
N LEU A 111 -9.68 -15.13 0.89
CA LEU A 111 -10.01 -14.17 1.93
C LEU A 111 -10.79 -12.98 1.35
N ILE A 112 -11.95 -12.69 1.93
CA ILE A 112 -12.72 -11.46 1.67
C ILE A 112 -12.64 -10.58 2.91
N VAL A 113 -12.11 -9.37 2.74
CA VAL A 113 -11.97 -8.40 3.83
C VAL A 113 -12.84 -7.17 3.57
N ALA A 114 -13.90 -7.02 4.35
CA ALA A 114 -14.78 -5.85 4.32
C ALA A 114 -14.51 -4.94 5.53
N SER A 115 -13.85 -3.81 5.31
CA SER A 115 -13.59 -2.81 6.35
C SER A 115 -13.53 -1.39 5.80
N GLY A 116 -13.71 -0.39 6.67
CA GLY A 116 -13.73 1.04 6.32
C GLY A 116 -12.47 1.53 5.61
N THR A 117 -12.53 2.70 4.96
CA THR A 117 -11.34 3.31 4.35
C THR A 117 -10.30 3.65 5.42
N GLY A 118 -9.01 3.53 5.08
CA GLY A 118 -7.92 3.76 6.04
C GLY A 118 -7.82 2.75 7.19
N SER A 119 -8.57 1.64 7.15
CA SER A 119 -8.62 0.66 8.24
C SER A 119 -7.39 -0.21 8.41
N GLY A 120 -6.53 -0.31 7.39
CA GLY A 120 -5.43 -1.28 7.37
C GLY A 120 -5.66 -2.51 6.49
N LYS A 121 -6.50 -2.40 5.44
CA LYS A 121 -6.65 -3.47 4.42
C LYS A 121 -5.34 -3.88 3.78
N THR A 122 -4.39 -2.95 3.69
CA THR A 122 -3.03 -3.17 3.20
C THR A 122 -2.35 -4.31 3.95
N GLU A 123 -2.36 -4.30 5.28
CA GLU A 123 -1.76 -5.36 6.08
C GLU A 123 -2.57 -6.67 6.00
N CYS A 124 -3.91 -6.60 5.92
CA CYS A 124 -4.74 -7.79 5.70
C CYS A 124 -4.38 -8.53 4.41
N PHE A 125 -3.92 -7.81 3.39
CA PHE A 125 -3.46 -8.36 2.12
C PHE A 125 -1.99 -8.80 2.18
N TYR A 126 -1.09 -7.94 2.68
CA TYR A 126 0.35 -8.20 2.64
C TYR A 126 0.81 -9.25 3.64
N LEU A 127 0.24 -9.30 4.85
CA LEU A 127 0.71 -10.25 5.86
C LEU A 127 0.52 -11.71 5.40
N PRO A 128 -0.64 -12.11 4.83
CA PRO A 128 -0.78 -13.42 4.23
C PRO A 128 0.23 -13.73 3.13
N ILE A 129 0.44 -12.78 2.20
CA ILE A 129 1.38 -12.96 1.08
C ILE A 129 2.81 -13.13 1.58
N LEU A 130 3.26 -12.27 2.51
CA LEU A 130 4.61 -12.35 3.07
C LEU A 130 4.82 -13.66 3.85
N ALA A 131 3.80 -14.13 4.57
CA ALA A 131 3.85 -15.40 5.27
C ALA A 131 3.99 -16.58 4.31
N ASP A 132 3.24 -16.58 3.19
CA ASP A 132 3.31 -17.63 2.18
C ASP A 132 4.68 -17.64 1.46
N ILE A 133 5.17 -16.47 1.05
CA ILE A 133 6.50 -16.32 0.46
C ILE A 133 7.58 -16.83 1.42
N LEU A 134 7.51 -16.47 2.71
CA LEU A 134 8.48 -16.95 3.71
C LEU A 134 8.41 -18.46 3.91
N ARG A 135 7.20 -19.03 3.93
CA ARG A 135 7.00 -20.47 4.10
C ARG A 135 7.67 -21.23 2.96
N GLU A 136 7.54 -20.76 1.72
CA GLU A 136 8.28 -21.33 0.60
C GLU A 136 9.78 -21.07 0.71
N ALA A 137 10.18 -19.85 1.05
CA ALA A 137 11.58 -19.44 1.06
C ALA A 137 12.44 -20.24 2.04
N LEU A 138 11.88 -20.62 3.19
CA LEU A 138 12.57 -21.44 4.20
C LEU A 138 12.89 -22.86 3.72
N HIS A 139 12.22 -23.34 2.67
CA HIS A 139 12.44 -24.68 2.11
C HIS A 139 13.21 -24.65 0.79
N TRP A 140 13.61 -23.47 0.30
CA TRP A 140 14.37 -23.38 -0.94
C TRP A 140 15.80 -23.92 -0.77
N SER A 141 16.20 -24.80 -1.68
CA SER A 141 17.59 -25.21 -1.80
C SER A 141 18.48 -24.01 -2.17
N ALA A 142 19.72 -24.03 -1.66
CA ALA A 142 20.71 -23.05 -2.07
C ALA A 142 20.93 -23.09 -3.60
N PRO A 143 21.20 -21.95 -4.24
CA PRO A 143 21.53 -21.94 -5.66
C PRO A 143 22.78 -22.79 -5.95
N ASN A 144 22.78 -23.52 -7.07
CA ASN A 144 23.87 -24.43 -7.43
C ASN A 144 25.16 -23.70 -7.85
N SER A 145 25.09 -22.40 -8.12
CA SER A 145 26.23 -21.58 -8.55
C SER A 145 26.06 -20.13 -8.12
N ALA A 146 27.15 -19.37 -8.13
CA ALA A 146 27.13 -17.96 -7.76
C ALA A 146 26.32 -17.12 -8.78
N GLY A 147 25.63 -16.10 -8.26
CA GLY A 147 24.93 -15.15 -9.12
C GLY A 147 25.88 -14.34 -9.99
N SER A 148 25.39 -13.97 -11.17
CA SER A 148 26.06 -13.04 -12.08
C SER A 148 25.11 -11.88 -12.40
N PRO A 149 25.60 -10.67 -12.70
CA PRO A 149 24.75 -9.58 -13.16
C PRO A 149 23.89 -9.99 -14.36
N GLY A 150 22.75 -9.31 -14.51
CA GLY A 150 21.93 -9.46 -15.70
C GLY A 150 22.66 -8.87 -16.91
N GLU A 151 22.61 -9.56 -18.05
CA GLU A 151 23.34 -9.15 -19.25
C GLU A 151 22.57 -9.44 -20.53
N TRP A 152 22.80 -8.61 -21.55
CA TRP A 152 22.25 -8.85 -22.88
C TRP A 152 23.12 -9.84 -23.64
N HIS A 153 22.57 -11.01 -23.98
CA HIS A 153 23.27 -12.03 -24.75
C HIS A 153 23.03 -11.83 -26.25
N SER A 154 23.97 -11.14 -26.90
CA SER A 154 23.85 -10.69 -28.30
C SER A 154 23.60 -11.81 -29.31
N ARG A 155 24.25 -12.98 -29.16
CA ARG A 155 24.06 -14.14 -30.06
C ARG A 155 22.66 -14.74 -29.96
N GLY A 156 22.10 -14.80 -28.76
CA GLY A 156 20.75 -15.33 -28.51
C GLY A 156 19.65 -14.28 -28.64
N ARG A 157 20.00 -13.00 -28.78
CA ARG A 157 19.07 -11.85 -28.75
C ARG A 157 18.10 -11.92 -27.55
N VAL A 158 18.64 -12.29 -26.39
CA VAL A 158 17.86 -12.50 -25.16
C VAL A 158 18.53 -11.82 -23.97
N TRP A 159 17.71 -11.30 -23.05
CA TRP A 159 18.19 -10.81 -21.76
C TRP A 159 18.39 -11.99 -20.79
N LEU A 160 19.61 -12.16 -20.30
CA LEU A 160 19.93 -13.15 -19.27
C LEU A 160 19.76 -12.50 -17.90
N HIS A 161 18.75 -12.94 -17.15
CA HIS A 161 18.48 -12.43 -15.81
C HIS A 161 19.58 -12.85 -14.80
N SER A 162 19.78 -12.05 -13.75
CA SER A 162 20.82 -12.28 -12.74
C SER A 162 20.63 -13.57 -11.93
N ARG A 163 19.36 -13.99 -11.75
CA ARG A 163 18.96 -15.22 -11.05
C ARG A 163 18.81 -16.45 -11.96
N ARG A 164 19.33 -16.42 -13.20
CA ARG A 164 19.29 -17.57 -14.13
C ARG A 164 19.97 -18.85 -13.60
N HIS A 165 20.80 -18.70 -12.57
CA HIS A 165 21.52 -19.78 -11.89
C HIS A 165 20.66 -20.50 -10.84
N GLU A 166 19.47 -20.00 -10.56
CA GLU A 166 18.55 -20.55 -9.58
C GLU A 166 17.53 -21.46 -10.27
N THR A 167 17.24 -22.62 -9.68
CA THR A 167 16.26 -23.58 -10.18
C THR A 167 14.92 -23.51 -9.45
N ARG A 168 14.75 -22.52 -8.55
CA ARG A 168 13.52 -22.38 -7.75
C ARG A 168 12.35 -21.90 -8.61
N PRO A 169 11.12 -22.32 -8.29
CA PRO A 169 9.92 -21.77 -8.90
C PRO A 169 9.87 -20.24 -8.72
N ALA A 170 9.31 -19.54 -9.70
CA ALA A 170 9.03 -18.12 -9.55
C ALA A 170 8.04 -17.89 -8.39
N ALA A 171 8.23 -16.79 -7.65
CA ALA A 171 7.35 -16.41 -6.55
C ALA A 171 5.97 -15.97 -7.05
N LEU A 172 5.91 -15.33 -8.23
CA LEU A 172 4.66 -15.07 -8.95
C LEU A 172 4.45 -16.20 -9.97
N ARG A 173 3.34 -16.91 -9.82
CA ARG A 173 2.93 -18.03 -10.68
C ARG A 173 1.62 -17.65 -11.36
N ALA A 174 1.52 -17.89 -12.65
CA ALA A 174 0.31 -17.67 -13.44
C ALA A 174 -0.66 -18.85 -13.32
#